data_AF-A0A2V8QXA7-F1
#
_entry.id   AF-A0A2V8QXA7-F1
#
_cell.length_a   1.000
_cell.length_b   1.000
_cell.length_c   1.000
_cell.angle_alpha   90.00
_cell.angle_beta   90.00
_cell.angle_gamma   90.00
#
_symmetry.space_group_name_H-M   'P 1'
#
loop_
_entity.id
_entity.type
_entity.pdbx_description
1 polymer ?
#
loop_
_entity_poly.entity_id
_entity_poly.type
_entity_poly.pdbx_seq_one_letter_code
_entity_poly.pdbx_strand_id
1 'polypeptide(L)'
;MRSLLCVPLSIFERVIGVIYCDTENPAAPFDDEHLQLLMAIASVASVAIENIRHVELLAGENRRLRQELGAEFNMIGESAPMQRIYQRISRVAPSDSTVLIRGESGTGKELAARAIHAYSERRDDAFVAINCATLTEHLLESELFGHEGED
;
A
#
# COMPACT_ATOMS: atom_id res chain seq x y z
N MET A 1 15.14 -14.85 -48.78
CA MET A 1 15.08 -13.44 -48.36
C MET A 1 14.37 -13.41 -47.02
N ARG A 2 14.97 -12.85 -45.97
CA ARG A 2 14.36 -12.77 -44.64
C ARG A 2 13.33 -11.63 -44.65
N SER A 3 12.11 -11.89 -44.23
CA SER A 3 11.08 -10.86 -44.02
C SER A 3 10.87 -10.65 -42.53
N LEU A 4 10.59 -9.41 -42.12
CA LEU A 4 10.39 -9.04 -40.71
C LEU A 4 9.21 -8.08 -40.57
N LEU A 5 8.50 -8.22 -39.46
CA LEU A 5 7.36 -7.41 -39.08
C LEU A 5 7.53 -6.98 -37.63
N CYS A 6 7.29 -5.71 -37.35
CA CYS A 6 7.55 -5.11 -36.05
C CYS A 6 6.44 -4.12 -35.72
N VAL A 7 5.73 -4.33 -34.61
CA VAL A 7 4.64 -3.43 -34.17
C VAL A 7 4.83 -3.02 -32.72
N PRO A 8 4.57 -1.75 -32.38
CA PRO A 8 4.78 -1.26 -31.02
C PRO A 8 3.65 -1.72 -30.09
N LEU A 9 4.02 -2.04 -28.85
CA LEU A 9 3.09 -2.13 -27.74
C LEU A 9 2.96 -0.72 -27.14
N SER A 10 1.89 0.00 -27.49
CA SER A 10 1.67 1.40 -27.09
C SER A 10 0.44 1.58 -26.21
N ILE A 11 0.52 2.50 -25.24
CA ILE A 11 -0.61 2.98 -24.41
C ILE A 11 -0.58 4.50 -24.33
N PHE A 12 -1.72 5.13 -24.64
CA PHE A 12 -1.97 6.58 -24.71
C PHE A 12 -1.04 7.35 -25.65
N GLU A 13 0.28 7.27 -25.47
CA GLU A 13 1.34 7.80 -26.34
C GLU A 13 2.73 7.20 -26.01
N ARG A 14 2.77 6.27 -25.04
CA ARG A 14 4.00 5.64 -24.55
C ARG A 14 4.15 4.25 -25.13
N VAL A 15 5.29 3.99 -25.77
CA VAL A 15 5.70 2.64 -26.16
C VAL A 15 6.25 1.91 -24.94
N ILE A 16 5.61 0.81 -24.55
CA ILE A 16 6.02 -0.06 -23.44
C ILE A 16 6.83 -1.27 -23.91
N GLY A 17 6.82 -1.56 -25.22
CA GLY A 17 7.54 -2.67 -25.81
C GLY A 17 7.27 -2.80 -27.30
N VAL A 18 7.68 -3.94 -27.88
CA VAL A 18 7.54 -4.21 -29.30
C VAL A 18 7.28 -5.71 -29.53
N ILE A 19 6.39 -6.04 -30.46
CA ILE A 19 6.24 -7.40 -30.98
C ILE A 19 7.07 -7.49 -32.26
N TYR A 20 8.02 -8.42 -32.27
CA TYR A 20 8.89 -8.71 -33.40
C TYR A 20 8.56 -10.09 -33.96
N CYS A 21 8.34 -10.17 -35.26
CA CYS A 21 8.17 -11.41 -36.00
C CYS A 21 9.11 -11.41 -37.21
N ASP A 22 9.75 -12.55 -37.47
CA ASP A 22 10.54 -12.74 -38.68
C ASP A 22 10.25 -14.10 -39.33
N THR A 23 10.53 -14.17 -40.62
CA THR A 23 10.40 -15.40 -41.39
C THR A 23 11.56 -15.50 -42.38
N GLU A 24 12.16 -16.68 -42.45
CA GLU A 24 13.17 -17.00 -43.44
C GLU A 24 12.56 -17.64 -44.70
N ASN A 25 11.26 -17.97 -44.66
CA ASN A 25 10.54 -18.61 -45.76
C ASN A 25 10.18 -17.58 -46.85
N PRO A 26 10.81 -17.64 -48.04
CA PRO A 26 10.55 -16.69 -49.11
C PRO A 26 9.17 -16.84 -49.76
N ALA A 27 8.50 -17.99 -49.57
CA ALA A 27 7.18 -18.26 -50.14
C ALA A 27 6.03 -17.73 -49.27
N ALA A 28 6.32 -17.21 -48.08
CA ALA A 28 5.34 -16.66 -47.15
C ALA A 28 5.88 -15.38 -46.49
N PRO A 29 6.12 -14.30 -47.26
CA PRO A 29 6.48 -13.01 -46.69
C PRO A 29 5.30 -12.40 -45.93
N PHE A 30 5.59 -11.55 -44.94
CA PHE A 30 4.54 -10.74 -44.32
C PHE A 30 3.93 -9.77 -45.31
N ASP A 31 2.62 -9.59 -45.19
CA ASP A 31 1.81 -8.64 -45.95
C ASP A 31 0.98 -7.75 -45.00
N ASP A 32 0.09 -6.95 -45.57
CA ASP A 32 -0.73 -6.00 -44.82
C ASP A 32 -1.76 -6.69 -43.91
N GLU A 33 -2.23 -7.89 -44.25
CA GLU A 33 -3.16 -8.66 -43.39
C GLU A 33 -2.44 -9.11 -42.11
N HIS A 34 -1.19 -9.58 -42.24
CA HIS A 34 -0.35 -9.91 -41.10
C HIS A 34 -0.08 -8.68 -40.22
N LEU A 35 0.20 -7.51 -40.84
CA LEU A 35 0.41 -6.27 -40.11
C LEU A 35 -0.84 -5.87 -39.31
N GLN A 36 -2.02 -5.91 -39.93
CA GLN A 36 -3.28 -5.57 -39.27
C GLN A 36 -3.58 -6.51 -38.09
N LEU A 37 -3.40 -7.81 -38.27
CA LEU A 37 -3.55 -8.78 -37.21
C LEU A 37 -2.57 -8.51 -36.06
N LEU A 38 -1.29 -8.27 -36.37
CA LEU A 38 -0.27 -8.04 -35.36
C LEU A 38 -0.52 -6.73 -34.60
N MET A 39 -1.01 -5.67 -35.26
CA MET A 39 -1.43 -4.43 -34.59
C MET A 39 -2.61 -4.65 -33.64
N ALA A 40 -3.60 -5.47 -34.02
CA ALA A 40 -4.71 -5.81 -33.14
C ALA A 40 -4.26 -6.59 -31.90
N ILE A 41 -3.37 -7.58 -32.09
CA ILE A 41 -2.76 -8.33 -30.99
C ILE A 41 -1.95 -7.39 -30.09
N ALA A 42 -1.16 -6.49 -30.67
CA ALA A 42 -0.36 -5.52 -29.93
C ALA A 42 -1.23 -4.61 -29.06
N SER A 43 -2.37 -4.13 -29.58
CA SER A 43 -3.29 -3.29 -28.81
C SER A 43 -3.83 -4.01 -27.56
N VAL A 44 -4.30 -5.25 -27.71
CA VAL A 44 -4.83 -6.05 -26.60
C VAL A 44 -3.72 -6.41 -25.61
N ALA A 45 -2.56 -6.83 -26.12
CA ALA A 45 -1.40 -7.19 -25.29
C ALA A 45 -0.90 -5.99 -24.47
N SER A 46 -0.85 -4.80 -25.06
CA SER A 46 -0.48 -3.57 -24.35
C SER A 46 -1.32 -3.37 -23.09
N VAL A 47 -2.65 -3.35 -23.25
CA VAL A 47 -3.58 -3.14 -22.13
C VAL A 47 -3.43 -4.22 -21.07
N ALA A 48 -3.30 -5.49 -21.47
CA ALA A 48 -3.12 -6.60 -20.54
C ALA A 48 -1.83 -6.47 -19.72
N ILE A 49 -0.72 -6.14 -20.36
CA ILE A 49 0.58 -5.96 -19.69
C ILE A 49 0.53 -4.81 -18.67
N GLU A 50 -0.07 -3.68 -19.05
CA GLU A 50 -0.16 -2.53 -18.15
C GLU A 50 -1.11 -2.78 -16.98
N ASN A 51 -2.22 -3.50 -17.20
CA ASN A 51 -3.11 -3.92 -16.13
C ASN A 51 -2.38 -4.81 -15.12
N ILE A 52 -1.58 -5.78 -15.58
CA ILE A 52 -0.76 -6.63 -14.71
C ILE A 52 0.22 -5.77 -13.90
N ARG A 53 0.92 -4.84 -14.55
CA ARG A 53 1.87 -3.94 -13.89
C ARG A 53 1.19 -3.06 -12.83
N HIS A 54 0.01 -2.53 -13.12
CA HIS A 54 -0.80 -1.78 -12.15
C HIS A 54 -1.22 -2.65 -10.97
N VAL A 55 -1.69 -3.87 -11.22
CA VAL A 55 -2.08 -4.80 -10.15
C VAL A 55 -0.89 -5.15 -9.27
N GLU A 56 0.29 -5.42 -9.85
CA GLU A 56 1.50 -5.71 -9.09
C GLU A 56 1.95 -4.52 -8.23
N LEU A 57 1.90 -3.30 -8.77
CA LEU A 57 2.20 -2.08 -8.05
C LEU A 57 1.23 -1.90 -6.87
N LEU A 58 -0.07 -1.95 -7.14
CA LEU A 58 -1.12 -1.79 -6.12
C LEU A 58 -1.03 -2.89 -5.06
N ALA A 59 -0.76 -4.14 -5.44
CA ALA A 59 -0.58 -5.24 -4.51
C ALA A 59 0.71 -5.10 -3.68
N GLY A 60 1.78 -4.52 -4.26
CA GLY A 60 3.01 -4.16 -3.56
C GLY A 60 2.77 -3.06 -2.52
N GLU A 61 2.13 -1.97 -2.93
CA GLU A 61 1.77 -0.86 -2.04
C GLU A 61 0.78 -1.29 -0.96
N ASN A 62 -0.24 -2.08 -1.30
CA ASN A 62 -1.18 -2.60 -0.33
C ASN A 62 -0.49 -3.52 0.69
N ARG A 63 0.47 -4.35 0.26
CA ARG A 63 1.31 -5.13 1.17
C ARG A 63 2.18 -4.24 2.05
N ARG A 64 2.84 -3.22 1.50
CA ARG A 64 3.65 -2.26 2.27
C ARG A 64 2.80 -1.52 3.31
N LEU A 65 1.65 -0.97 2.90
CA LEU A 65 0.71 -0.30 3.80
C LEU A 65 0.19 -1.27 4.85
N ARG A 66 -0.14 -2.51 4.48
CA ARG A 66 -0.49 -3.56 5.44
C ARG A 66 0.67 -4.00 6.33
N GLN A 67 1.93 -3.83 5.93
CA GLN A 67 3.10 -4.01 6.79
C GLN A 67 3.29 -2.80 7.72
N GLU A 68 3.07 -1.58 7.25
CA GLU A 68 3.06 -0.39 8.12
C GLU A 68 1.89 -0.40 9.11
N LEU A 69 0.78 -1.05 8.74
CA LEU A 69 -0.40 -1.27 9.57
C LEU A 69 -0.34 -2.58 10.37
N GLY A 70 0.45 -3.58 9.96
CA GLY A 70 0.33 -4.97 10.41
C GLY A 70 1.63 -5.76 10.54
N ALA A 71 2.80 -5.15 10.37
CA ALA A 71 4.06 -5.69 10.88
C ALA A 71 4.00 -5.64 12.41
N GLU A 72 3.42 -6.69 12.99
CA GLU A 72 3.60 -7.15 14.36
C GLU A 72 3.55 -6.06 15.45
N PHE A 73 2.39 -5.89 16.09
CA PHE A 73 2.33 -5.32 17.45
C PHE A 73 2.81 -6.31 18.53
N ASN A 74 3.72 -7.20 18.15
CA ASN A 74 4.48 -8.01 19.09
C ASN A 74 5.63 -7.15 19.58
N MET A 75 5.32 -6.31 20.56
CA MET A 75 6.32 -6.00 21.56
C MET A 75 7.02 -7.31 21.95
N ILE A 76 8.32 -7.43 21.65
CA ILE A 76 9.11 -8.64 21.91
C ILE A 76 9.76 -8.48 23.29
N GLY A 77 9.50 -9.43 24.18
CA GLY A 77 10.16 -9.47 25.48
C GLY A 77 9.43 -10.34 26.48
N GLU A 78 10.19 -11.18 27.19
CA GLU A 78 9.65 -12.13 28.17
C GLU A 78 9.91 -11.71 29.62
N SER A 79 10.60 -10.58 29.83
CA SER A 79 10.96 -10.10 31.15
C SER A 79 9.75 -9.72 32.00
N ALA A 80 9.87 -9.81 33.33
CA ALA A 80 8.78 -9.45 34.24
C ALA A 80 8.21 -8.02 34.04
N PRO A 81 9.02 -6.99 33.73
CA PRO A 81 8.49 -5.68 33.33
C PRO A 81 7.63 -5.73 32.06
N MET A 82 8.04 -6.47 31.02
CA MET A 82 7.27 -6.62 29.78
C MET A 82 5.95 -7.34 30.01
N GLN A 83 5.95 -8.40 30.82
CA GLN A 83 4.72 -9.10 31.20
C GLN A 83 3.71 -8.17 31.89
N ARG A 84 4.18 -7.23 32.73
CA ARG A 84 3.32 -6.21 33.34
C ARG A 84 2.77 -5.22 32.32
N ILE A 85 3.52 -4.91 31.26
CA ILE A 85 3.02 -4.06 30.18
C ILE A 85 1.91 -4.79 29.40
N TYR A 86 2.11 -6.06 29.04
CA TYR A 86 1.08 -6.86 28.36
C TYR A 86 -0.22 -6.95 29.17
N GLN A 87 -0.12 -7.17 30.48
CA GLN A 87 -1.29 -7.19 31.37
C GLN A 87 -2.04 -5.85 31.43
N ARG A 88 -1.32 -4.72 31.35
CA ARG A 88 -1.97 -3.40 31.31
C ARG A 88 -2.66 -3.16 29.98
N ILE A 89 -2.02 -3.54 28.88
CA ILE A 89 -2.58 -3.44 27.52
C ILE A 89 -3.86 -4.27 27.42
N SER A 90 -3.82 -5.55 27.81
CA SER A 90 -5.00 -6.43 27.73
C SER A 90 -6.17 -5.96 28.60
N ARG A 91 -5.89 -5.24 29.68
CA ARG A 91 -6.93 -4.68 30.55
C ARG A 91 -7.57 -3.41 29.99
N VAL A 92 -6.78 -2.54 29.34
CA VAL A 92 -7.27 -1.24 28.86
C VAL A 92 -7.79 -1.29 27.43
N ALA A 93 -7.27 -2.19 26.60
CA ALA A 93 -7.65 -2.32 25.20
C ALA A 93 -9.16 -2.49 24.96
N PRO A 94 -9.91 -3.34 25.69
CA PRO A 94 -11.35 -3.47 25.47
C PRO A 94 -12.18 -2.33 26.08
N SER A 95 -11.56 -1.33 26.72
CA SER A 95 -12.27 -0.20 27.32
C SER A 95 -12.35 0.98 26.36
N ASP A 96 -13.44 1.74 26.43
CA ASP A 96 -13.64 2.99 25.68
C ASP A 96 -12.94 4.21 26.32
N SER A 97 -11.87 3.98 27.09
CA SER A 97 -11.21 5.03 27.88
C SER A 97 -9.98 5.61 27.18
N THR A 98 -9.71 6.89 27.38
CA THR A 98 -8.48 7.55 26.92
C THR A 98 -7.25 7.00 27.63
N VAL A 99 -6.22 6.63 26.87
CA VAL A 99 -4.97 6.04 27.40
C VAL A 99 -3.78 6.97 27.21
N LEU A 100 -3.06 7.27 28.31
CA LEU A 100 -1.80 8.00 28.28
C LEU A 100 -0.61 7.06 28.46
N ILE A 101 0.25 6.97 27.45
CA ILE A 101 1.46 6.13 27.48
C ILE A 101 2.68 7.01 27.78
N ARG A 102 3.38 6.70 28.87
CA ARG A 102 4.58 7.43 29.31
C ARG A 102 5.82 6.54 29.22
N GLY A 103 6.97 7.19 29.03
CA GLY A 103 8.26 6.53 28.88
C GLY A 103 9.27 7.41 28.16
N GLU A 104 10.55 7.09 28.27
CA GLU A 104 11.64 7.82 27.61
C GLU A 104 11.57 7.71 26.09
N SER A 105 12.31 8.55 25.37
CA SER A 105 12.39 8.48 23.91
C SER A 105 12.95 7.12 23.47
N GLY A 106 12.40 6.54 22.41
CA GLY A 106 12.85 5.24 21.89
C GLY A 106 12.39 3.99 22.66
N THR A 107 11.61 4.11 23.73
CA THR A 107 11.15 2.95 24.55
C THR A 107 9.95 2.18 23.98
N GLY A 108 9.58 2.40 22.72
CA GLY A 108 8.50 1.65 22.07
C GLY A 108 7.07 2.07 22.47
N LYS A 109 6.86 3.31 22.93
CA LYS A 109 5.52 3.83 23.26
C LYS A 109 4.50 3.70 22.12
N GLU A 110 4.95 3.87 20.88
CA GLU A 110 4.10 3.71 19.69
C GLU A 110 3.66 2.25 19.50
N LEU A 111 4.54 1.28 19.78
CA LEU A 111 4.19 -0.15 19.74
C LEU A 111 3.12 -0.47 20.79
N ALA A 112 3.23 0.12 21.98
CA ALA A 112 2.21 -0.04 23.02
C ALA A 112 0.85 0.57 22.60
N ALA A 113 0.84 1.74 21.95
CA ALA A 113 -0.39 2.37 21.47
C ALA A 113 -1.10 1.51 20.42
N ARG A 114 -0.33 0.99 19.46
CA ARG A 114 -0.84 0.15 18.40
C ARG A 114 -1.30 -1.22 18.92
N ALA A 115 -0.61 -1.79 19.90
CA ALA A 115 -1.06 -2.99 20.59
C ALA A 115 -2.41 -2.77 21.30
N ILE A 116 -2.59 -1.63 21.98
CA ILE A 116 -3.89 -1.28 22.60
C ILE A 116 -5.00 -1.25 21.55
N HIS A 117 -4.78 -0.58 20.41
CA HIS A 117 -5.75 -0.55 19.31
C HIS A 117 -6.10 -1.95 18.78
N ALA A 118 -5.09 -2.79 18.52
CA ALA A 118 -5.28 -4.12 17.95
C ALA A 118 -6.04 -5.09 18.87
N TYR A 119 -5.93 -4.91 20.20
CA TYR A 119 -6.68 -5.70 21.18
C TYR A 119 -8.00 -5.03 21.62
N SER A 120 -8.39 -3.91 21.01
CA SER A 120 -9.61 -3.18 21.33
C SER A 120 -10.81 -3.60 20.48
N GLU A 121 -12.00 -3.10 20.83
CA GLU A 121 -13.21 -3.22 20.00
C GLU A 121 -13.11 -2.44 18.68
N ARG A 122 -12.20 -1.46 18.60
CA ARG A 122 -11.95 -0.60 17.43
C ARG A 122 -10.89 -1.16 16.48
N ARG A 123 -10.42 -2.40 16.70
CA ARG A 123 -9.31 -3.02 15.95
C ARG A 123 -9.52 -3.05 14.43
N ASP A 124 -10.77 -3.06 13.99
CA ASP A 124 -11.17 -3.12 12.57
C ASP A 124 -11.34 -1.70 11.96
N ASP A 125 -11.26 -0.65 12.78
CA ASP A 125 -11.27 0.75 12.36
C ASP A 125 -9.85 1.26 12.06
N ALA A 126 -9.76 2.47 11.51
CA ALA A 126 -8.49 3.10 11.17
C ALA A 126 -7.72 3.57 12.43
N PHE A 127 -6.46 3.14 12.57
CA PHE A 127 -5.53 3.72 13.55
C PHE A 127 -4.92 5.01 12.99
N VAL A 128 -5.37 6.16 13.49
CA VAL A 128 -4.88 7.49 13.08
C VAL A 128 -3.85 7.99 14.09
N ALA A 129 -2.58 8.10 13.68
CA ALA A 129 -1.51 8.67 14.49
C ALA A 129 -1.28 10.14 14.12
N ILE A 130 -1.37 11.02 15.13
CA ILE A 130 -1.16 12.46 14.97
C ILE A 130 0.07 12.88 15.77
N ASN A 131 1.03 13.53 15.10
CA ASN A 131 2.20 14.08 15.77
C ASN A 131 1.87 15.49 16.31
N CYS A 132 1.63 15.59 17.62
CA CYS A 132 1.29 16.86 18.27
C CYS A 132 2.44 17.88 18.26
N ALA A 133 3.70 17.47 18.04
CA ALA A 133 4.83 18.40 17.99
C ALA A 133 4.86 19.25 16.71
N THR A 134 4.12 18.84 15.67
CA THR A 134 4.01 19.54 14.38
C THR A 134 2.72 20.34 14.23
N LEU A 135 1.84 20.33 15.22
CA LEU A 135 0.56 21.04 15.23
C LEU A 135 0.64 22.27 16.12
N THR A 136 0.18 23.42 15.62
CA THR A 136 -0.02 24.65 16.42
C THR A 136 -1.15 24.41 17.43
N GLU A 137 -1.02 24.87 18.68
CA GLU A 137 -1.96 24.59 19.79
C GLU A 137 -3.45 24.73 19.41
N HIS A 138 -3.79 25.76 18.62
CA HIS A 138 -5.17 26.01 18.18
C HIS A 138 -5.77 24.94 17.25
N LEU A 139 -4.96 24.21 16.47
CA LEU A 139 -5.46 23.14 15.59
C LEU A 139 -5.69 21.82 16.36
N LEU A 140 -4.95 21.62 17.45
CA LEU A 140 -5.05 20.42 18.30
C LEU A 140 -6.39 20.36 19.04
N GLU A 141 -6.86 21.48 19.57
CA GLU A 141 -8.16 21.54 20.27
C GLU A 141 -9.33 21.32 19.32
N SER A 142 -9.29 21.94 18.14
CA SER A 142 -10.35 21.83 17.13
C SER A 142 -10.51 20.42 16.56
N GLU A 143 -9.44 19.63 16.46
CA GLU A 143 -9.48 18.25 15.95
C GLU A 143 -9.78 17.22 17.05
N LEU A 144 -9.32 17.44 18.29
CA LEU A 144 -9.53 16.49 19.40
C LEU A 144 -10.87 16.66 20.12
N PHE A 145 -11.41 17.87 20.17
CA PHE A 145 -12.62 18.19 20.94
C PHE A 145 -13.76 18.72 20.07
N GLY A 146 -13.51 18.99 18.79
CA GLY A 146 -14.45 19.64 17.90
C GLY A 146 -14.60 21.14 18.21
N HIS A 147 -15.12 21.90 17.25
CA HIS A 147 -15.45 23.31 17.46
C HIS A 147 -16.60 23.39 18.48
N GLU A 148 -16.33 23.83 19.71
CA GLU A 148 -17.38 24.44 20.53
C GLU A 148 -17.80 25.71 19.79
N GLY A 149 -18.97 25.66 19.13
CA GLY A 149 -19.53 26.84 18.48
C GLY A 149 -19.67 27.96 19.50
N GLU A 150 -19.07 29.11 19.22
CA GLU A 150 -19.64 30.37 19.67
C GLU A 150 -21.01 30.51 18.99
N ASP A 151 -22.07 30.14 19.72
CA ASP A 151 -23.38 30.79 19.80
C ASP A 151 -24.27 30.12 20.87
#